data_AF-A0A662SJ82-F1
#
_entry.id   AF-A0A662SJ82-F1
#
_cell.length_a   1.000
_cell.length_b   1.000
_cell.length_c   1.000
_cell.angle_alpha   90.00
_cell.angle_beta   90.00
_cell.angle_gamma   90.00
#
_symmetry.space_group_name_H-M   'P 1'
#
loop_
_entity.id
_entity.type
_entity.pdbx_description
1 polymer ?
#
loop_
_entity_poly.entity_id
_entity_poly.type
_entity_poly.pdbx_seq_one_letter_code
_entity_poly.pdbx_strand_id
1 'polypeptide(L)'
;MPRFYDERELEGALVVDSEGLIYGKVSKISVEEDGVKLYVRVDVLAEVEEVDVERLREQLKGKVPEGIEDEEIVSIAKSFGLELPKKLVKRELQHEKGVVPVEQIACIAEGGDVRVVVLSTPREAKYRGIEERKPEYADLTGIKGKIFISLSGEVLGEAVGIVVSAGKPGIRVRRLSAKKTINWLRLLRDLKREKRDAALRLEAKLDPYKNPKISLERADDIVNLLRGEGIDPCLIENYVEEPEGRSYIDVSWDEIKKIGDVVLLGN
;
A
#
# COMPACT_ATOMS: atom_id res chain seq x y z
N MET A 1 -5.65 28.07 -6.47
CA MET A 1 -5.08 28.24 -5.12
C MET A 1 -4.48 26.91 -4.70
N PRO A 2 -3.28 26.89 -4.10
CA PRO A 2 -2.73 25.67 -3.53
C PRO A 2 -3.62 25.18 -2.38
N ARG A 3 -3.86 23.87 -2.31
CA ARG A 3 -4.52 23.21 -1.18
C ARG A 3 -3.52 23.11 -0.03
N PHE A 4 -3.99 23.32 1.20
CA PHE A 4 -3.22 23.10 2.42
C PHE A 4 -3.65 21.77 3.04
N TYR A 5 -2.72 21.14 3.77
CA TYR A 5 -2.90 19.83 4.39
C TYR A 5 -2.51 19.89 5.87
N ASP A 6 -3.24 19.19 6.71
CA ASP A 6 -2.87 18.98 8.11
C ASP A 6 -2.01 17.72 8.32
N GLU A 7 -1.54 17.51 9.56
CA GLU A 7 -0.72 16.35 9.90
C GLU A 7 -1.43 15.02 9.67
N ARG A 8 -2.74 14.93 9.97
CA ARG A 8 -3.51 13.68 9.82
C ARG A 8 -3.74 13.35 8.35
N GLU A 9 -3.89 14.36 7.51
CA GLU A 9 -3.98 14.19 6.07
C GLU A 9 -2.64 13.71 5.46
N LEU A 10 -1.51 14.16 6.00
CA LEU A 10 -0.20 13.77 5.46
C LEU A 10 0.40 12.53 6.10
N GLU A 11 -0.02 12.12 7.29
CA GLU A 11 0.54 10.94 7.96
C GLU A 11 0.47 9.70 7.05
N GLY A 12 1.62 9.03 6.90
CA GLY A 12 1.74 7.85 6.04
C GLY A 12 1.84 8.13 4.54
N ALA A 13 1.69 9.38 4.09
CA ALA A 13 1.87 9.76 2.69
C ALA A 13 3.27 9.40 2.21
N LEU A 14 3.38 8.92 0.97
CA LEU A 14 4.65 8.55 0.36
C LEU A 14 5.48 9.81 0.11
N VAL A 15 6.77 9.79 0.44
CA VAL A 15 7.70 10.88 0.13
C VAL A 15 8.61 10.43 -1.00
N VAL A 16 8.58 11.16 -2.10
CA VAL A 16 9.32 10.86 -3.33
C VAL A 16 10.21 12.04 -3.67
N ASP A 17 11.46 11.78 -4.05
CA ASP A 17 12.40 12.84 -4.44
C ASP A 17 12.19 13.32 -5.89
N SER A 18 12.96 14.32 -6.32
CA SER A 18 12.82 14.89 -7.66
C SER A 18 13.20 13.93 -8.81
N GLU A 19 13.85 12.80 -8.52
CA GLU A 19 14.19 11.76 -9.50
C GLU A 19 13.15 10.63 -9.52
N GLY A 20 12.07 10.75 -8.75
CA GLY A 20 11.04 9.73 -8.66
C GLY A 20 11.41 8.56 -7.75
N LEU A 21 12.38 8.72 -6.84
CA LEU A 21 12.77 7.67 -5.90
C LEU A 21 12.08 7.83 -4.56
N ILE A 22 11.67 6.72 -3.96
CA ILE A 22 10.97 6.73 -2.66
C ILE A 22 11.98 7.02 -1.56
N TYR A 23 11.82 8.17 -0.90
CA TYR A 23 12.60 8.55 0.27
C TYR A 23 12.04 7.89 1.53
N GLY A 24 10.71 7.81 1.69
CA GLY A 24 10.06 7.16 2.83
C GLY A 24 8.58 7.51 2.92
N LYS A 25 8.04 7.57 4.14
CA LYS A 25 6.66 8.01 4.43
C LYS A 25 6.66 9.14 5.45
N VAL A 26 5.69 10.03 5.36
CA VAL A 26 5.50 11.07 6.37
C VAL A 26 5.17 10.44 7.73
N SER A 27 5.84 10.91 8.77
CA SER A 27 5.63 10.52 10.16
C SER A 27 4.85 11.58 10.93
N LYS A 28 5.31 12.83 10.90
CA LYS A 28 4.70 13.97 11.62
C LYS A 28 5.12 15.31 11.01
N ILE A 29 4.44 16.37 11.40
CA ILE A 29 4.79 17.76 11.12
C ILE A 29 5.32 18.41 12.40
N SER A 30 6.47 19.07 12.31
CA SER A 30 7.08 19.83 13.41
C SER A 30 7.10 21.30 13.06
N VAL A 31 6.79 22.15 14.04
CA VAL A 31 6.95 23.60 13.94
C VAL A 31 8.11 24.00 14.85
N GLU A 32 9.17 24.51 14.23
CA GLU A 32 10.41 24.92 14.90
C GLU A 32 10.66 26.41 14.66
N GLU A 33 11.63 27.00 15.37
CA GLU A 33 11.95 28.43 15.24
C GLU A 33 12.36 28.82 13.81
N ASP A 34 12.96 27.89 13.06
CA ASP A 34 13.45 28.08 11.70
C ASP A 34 12.44 27.68 10.61
N GLY A 35 11.23 27.22 10.98
CA GLY A 35 10.15 26.95 10.04
C GLY A 35 9.37 25.67 10.33
N VAL A 36 8.60 25.23 9.32
CA VAL A 36 7.80 24.00 9.39
C VAL A 36 8.55 22.87 8.70
N LYS A 37 8.60 21.70 9.34
CA LYS A 37 9.37 20.54 8.89
C LYS A 37 8.52 19.28 8.87
N LEU A 38 8.73 18.44 7.87
CA LEU A 38 8.18 17.09 7.73
C LEU A 38 9.21 16.06 8.17
N TYR A 39 8.82 15.21 9.12
CA TYR A 39 9.61 14.06 9.52
C TYR A 39 9.26 12.88 8.62
N VAL A 40 10.27 12.20 8.09
CA VAL A 40 10.10 11.06 7.20
C VAL A 40 10.62 9.80 7.87
N ARG A 41 9.82 8.74 7.86
CA ARG A 41 10.17 7.41 8.38
C ARG A 41 10.30 6.38 7.25
N VAL A 42 11.04 5.32 7.52
CA VAL A 42 11.07 4.09 6.72
C VAL A 42 10.75 2.90 7.60
N ASP A 43 10.09 1.91 7.00
CA ASP A 43 9.78 0.64 7.64
C ASP A 43 10.94 -0.33 7.35
N VAL A 44 11.63 -0.81 8.39
CA VAL A 44 12.79 -1.70 8.28
C VAL A 44 12.48 -3.04 8.92
N LEU A 45 12.67 -4.13 8.18
CA LEU A 45 12.64 -5.48 8.73
C LEU A 45 13.95 -5.76 9.48
N ALA A 46 13.89 -5.82 10.80
CA ALA A 46 15.03 -6.12 11.66
C ALA A 46 14.83 -7.46 12.36
N GLU A 47 15.93 -8.20 12.55
CA GLU A 47 15.96 -9.37 13.43
C GLU A 47 16.22 -8.89 14.85
N VAL A 48 15.25 -9.08 15.74
CA VAL A 48 15.31 -8.65 17.14
C VAL A 48 15.31 -9.90 18.03
N GLU A 49 16.15 -9.88 19.06
CA GLU A 49 16.08 -10.88 20.12
C GLU A 49 14.88 -10.59 21.02
N GLU A 50 13.86 -11.44 20.96
CA GLU A 50 12.72 -11.41 21.87
C GLU A 50 12.80 -12.59 22.84
N VAL A 51 12.15 -12.44 24.00
CA VAL A 51 12.07 -13.52 24.98
C VAL A 51 11.23 -14.64 24.37
N ASP A 52 11.79 -15.85 24.38
CA ASP A 52 11.09 -17.05 23.95
C ASP A 52 10.14 -17.49 25.07
N VAL A 53 8.94 -16.90 25.07
CA VAL A 53 7.96 -17.14 26.14
C VAL A 53 7.48 -18.58 26.16
N GLU A 54 7.43 -19.27 25.01
CA GLU A 54 7.07 -20.69 24.94
C GLU A 54 8.10 -21.53 25.69
N ARG A 55 9.39 -21.32 25.41
CA ARG A 55 10.48 -22.00 26.11
C ARG A 55 10.57 -21.61 27.58
N LEU A 56 10.27 -20.35 27.91
CA LEU A 56 10.21 -19.88 29.30
C LEU A 56 9.06 -20.54 30.08
N ARG A 57 7.89 -20.72 29.45
CA ARG A 57 6.75 -21.48 30.00
C ARG A 57 7.12 -22.93 30.27
N GLU A 58 7.86 -23.57 29.37
CA GLU A 58 8.37 -24.93 29.60
C GLU A 58 9.32 -25.00 30.80
N GLN A 59 10.25 -24.04 30.94
CA GLN A 59 11.18 -23.99 32.07
C GLN A 59 10.49 -23.72 33.41
N LEU A 60 9.37 -22.99 33.40
CA LEU A 60 8.59 -22.62 34.58
C LEU A 60 7.39 -23.56 34.84
N LYS A 61 7.26 -24.63 34.05
CA LYS A 61 6.18 -25.61 34.19
C LYS A 61 6.17 -26.21 35.60
N GLY A 62 5.06 -26.02 36.32
CA GLY A 62 4.90 -26.47 37.72
C GLY A 62 5.36 -25.47 38.79
N LYS A 63 6.01 -24.35 38.42
CA LYS A 63 6.35 -23.25 39.34
C LYS A 63 5.42 -22.04 39.20
N VAL A 64 4.70 -21.97 38.10
CA VAL A 64 3.81 -20.86 37.73
C VAL A 64 2.45 -21.45 37.34
N PRO A 65 1.32 -20.89 37.82
CA PRO A 65 -0.03 -21.30 37.43
C PRO A 65 -0.25 -21.30 35.91
N GLU A 66 -1.05 -22.24 35.39
CA GLU A 66 -1.47 -22.24 33.99
C GLU A 66 -2.43 -21.08 33.71
N GLY A 67 -2.29 -20.43 32.55
CA GLY A 67 -3.16 -19.33 32.11
C GLY A 67 -2.68 -17.90 32.45
N ILE A 68 -1.50 -17.74 33.04
CA ILE A 68 -0.89 -16.42 33.29
C ILE A 68 -0.45 -15.77 31.96
N GLU A 69 -0.53 -14.45 31.86
CA GLU A 69 -0.14 -13.67 30.68
C GLU A 69 1.39 -13.68 30.45
N ASP A 70 1.80 -13.58 29.18
CA ASP A 70 3.21 -13.67 28.78
C ASP A 70 4.11 -12.64 29.47
N GLU A 71 3.62 -11.40 29.63
CA GLU A 71 4.33 -10.31 30.32
C GLU A 71 4.57 -10.60 31.82
N GLU A 72 3.59 -11.25 32.45
CA GLU A 72 3.62 -11.59 33.86
C GLU A 72 4.58 -12.77 34.12
N ILE A 73 4.65 -13.75 33.20
CA ILE A 73 5.63 -14.83 33.23
C ILE A 73 7.07 -14.30 33.10
N VAL A 74 7.30 -13.36 32.18
CA VAL A 74 8.60 -12.70 32.02
C VAL A 74 9.00 -11.95 33.30
N SER A 75 8.05 -11.28 33.94
CA SER A 75 8.26 -10.53 35.17
C SER A 75 8.59 -11.45 36.35
N ILE A 76 7.86 -12.57 36.47
CA ILE A 76 8.12 -13.62 37.46
C ILE A 76 9.53 -14.20 37.25
N ALA A 77 9.89 -14.59 36.02
CA ALA A 77 11.20 -15.12 35.71
C ALA A 77 12.35 -14.17 36.10
N LYS A 78 12.19 -12.86 35.83
CA LYS A 78 13.14 -11.82 36.26
C LYS A 78 13.26 -11.72 37.78
N SER A 79 12.13 -11.76 38.49
CA SER A 79 12.13 -11.70 39.96
C SER A 79 12.84 -12.89 40.62
N PHE A 80 12.81 -14.06 39.98
CA PHE A 80 13.54 -15.25 40.39
C PHE A 80 15.01 -15.28 39.91
N GLY A 81 15.48 -14.25 39.19
CA GLY A 81 16.84 -14.19 38.65
C GLY A 81 17.14 -15.23 37.58
N LEU A 82 16.11 -15.73 36.90
CA LEU A 82 16.28 -16.73 35.83
C LEU A 82 16.74 -16.05 34.53
N GLU A 83 17.66 -16.71 33.82
CA GLU A 83 18.02 -16.30 32.47
C GLU A 83 16.83 -16.49 31.53
N LEU A 84 16.45 -15.42 30.84
CA LEU A 84 15.35 -15.45 29.89
C LEU A 84 15.84 -16.07 28.57
N PRO A 85 15.26 -17.18 28.11
CA PRO A 85 15.58 -17.74 26.80
C PRO A 85 15.19 -16.72 25.72
N LYS A 86 16.02 -16.59 24.70
CA LYS A 86 15.83 -15.64 23.60
C LYS A 86 15.60 -16.37 22.28
N LYS A 87 14.77 -15.79 21.42
CA LYS A 87 14.58 -16.18 20.02
C LYS A 87 14.75 -14.97 19.09
N LEU A 88 15.30 -15.19 17.91
CA LEU A 88 15.39 -14.16 16.87
C LEU A 88 14.06 -14.09 16.13
N VAL A 89 13.43 -12.92 16.13
CA VAL A 89 12.16 -12.66 15.43
C VAL A 89 12.37 -11.53 14.43
N LYS A 90 11.86 -11.70 13.21
CA LYS A 90 11.80 -10.62 12.22
C LYS A 90 10.65 -9.69 12.57
N ARG A 91 10.97 -8.44 12.87
CA ARG A 91 10.00 -7.40 13.24
C ARG A 91 10.17 -6.20 12.33
N GLU A 92 9.05 -5.62 11.89
CA GLU A 92 9.06 -4.33 11.23
C GLU A 92 9.23 -3.23 12.28
N LEU A 93 10.30 -2.45 12.15
CA LEU A 93 10.60 -1.30 12.98
C LEU A 93 10.47 -0.03 12.13
N GLN A 94 9.85 0.99 12.71
CA GLN A 94 9.82 2.32 12.10
C GLN A 94 11.07 3.09 12.51
N HIS A 95 11.82 3.54 11.51
CA HIS A 95 13.02 4.34 11.72
C HIS A 95 12.85 5.72 11.08
N GLU A 96 13.10 6.79 11.84
CA GLU A 96 13.14 8.15 11.29
C GLU A 96 14.37 8.27 10.38
N LYS A 97 14.13 8.47 9.08
CA LYS A 97 15.18 8.57 8.07
C LYS A 97 15.74 9.98 7.97
N GLY A 98 14.89 11.00 8.15
CA GLY A 98 15.33 12.38 8.06
C GLY A 98 14.21 13.40 8.10
N VAL A 99 14.61 14.66 8.04
CA VAL A 99 13.74 15.83 8.18
C VAL A 99 13.77 16.67 6.90
N VAL A 100 12.60 17.06 6.44
CA VAL A 100 12.37 17.78 5.18
C VAL A 100 11.71 19.13 5.46
N PRO A 101 12.37 20.26 5.17
CA PRO A 101 11.72 21.57 5.22
C PRO A 101 10.58 21.66 4.20
N VAL A 102 9.46 22.27 4.55
CA VAL A 102 8.28 22.36 3.66
C VAL A 102 8.57 23.12 2.37
N GLU A 103 9.57 24.00 2.36
CA GLU A 103 10.04 24.74 1.18
C GLU A 103 10.65 23.82 0.11
N GLN A 104 11.04 22.61 0.49
CA GLN A 104 11.55 21.59 -0.43
C GLN A 104 10.44 20.72 -1.04
N ILE A 105 9.17 20.97 -0.72
CA ILE A 105 8.05 20.26 -1.34
C ILE A 105 7.74 20.93 -2.68
N ALA A 106 7.89 20.19 -3.78
CA ALA A 106 7.50 20.64 -5.10
C ALA A 106 5.97 20.60 -5.30
N CYS A 107 5.34 19.49 -4.90
CA CYS A 107 3.89 19.34 -4.89
C CYS A 107 3.44 18.24 -3.93
N ILE A 108 2.16 18.28 -3.56
CA ILE A 108 1.48 17.18 -2.88
C ILE A 108 0.44 16.67 -3.87
N ALA A 109 0.58 15.41 -4.28
CA ALA A 109 -0.27 14.76 -5.25
C ALA A 109 -1.23 13.78 -4.60
N GLU A 110 -2.47 13.74 -5.09
CA GLU A 110 -3.52 12.87 -4.56
C GLU A 110 -4.18 12.06 -5.68
N GLY A 111 -4.55 10.81 -5.38
CA GLY A 111 -5.36 9.99 -6.28
C GLY A 111 -5.85 8.72 -5.60
N GLY A 112 -7.17 8.51 -5.62
CA GLY A 112 -7.80 7.47 -4.80
C GLY A 112 -7.50 7.69 -3.32
N ASP A 113 -7.02 6.65 -2.64
CA ASP A 113 -6.61 6.71 -1.22
C ASP A 113 -5.10 6.96 -1.04
N VAL A 114 -4.37 7.25 -2.12
CA VAL A 114 -2.93 7.46 -2.10
C VAL A 114 -2.61 8.95 -2.12
N ARG A 115 -1.71 9.37 -1.23
CA ARG A 115 -1.10 10.70 -1.21
C ARG A 115 0.41 10.59 -1.35
N VAL A 116 0.99 11.50 -2.13
CA VAL A 116 2.44 11.55 -2.37
C VAL A 116 2.96 12.98 -2.22
N VAL A 117 3.94 13.16 -1.36
CA VAL A 117 4.72 14.39 -1.23
C VAL A 117 5.94 14.29 -2.15
N VAL A 118 5.98 15.12 -3.19
CA VAL A 118 7.10 15.16 -4.14
C VAL A 118 8.06 16.26 -3.73
N LEU A 119 9.34 15.93 -3.56
CA LEU A 119 10.39 16.88 -3.22
C LEU A 119 10.96 17.55 -4.47
N SER A 120 11.39 18.80 -4.33
CA SER A 120 12.11 19.54 -5.35
C SER A 120 13.59 19.17 -5.43
N THR A 121 14.10 18.36 -4.51
CA THR A 121 15.50 17.97 -4.42
C THR A 121 15.70 16.45 -4.54
N PRO A 122 16.81 15.98 -5.14
CA PRO A 122 17.08 14.56 -5.42
C PRO A 122 17.72 13.87 -4.20
N ARG A 123 17.07 13.97 -3.03
CA ARG A 123 17.65 13.52 -1.74
C ARG A 123 17.93 12.02 -1.72
N GLU A 124 17.01 11.22 -2.25
CA GLU A 124 17.16 9.77 -2.28
C GLU A 124 18.16 9.34 -3.36
N ALA A 125 18.14 9.98 -4.54
CA ALA A 125 19.12 9.73 -5.58
C ALA A 125 20.55 9.99 -5.09
N LYS A 126 20.77 11.12 -4.40
CA LYS A 126 22.07 11.45 -3.78
C LYS A 126 22.48 10.41 -2.73
N TYR A 127 21.56 9.97 -1.90
CA TYR A 127 21.83 8.92 -0.91
C TYR A 127 22.21 7.58 -1.56
N ARG A 128 21.54 7.20 -2.67
CA ARG A 128 21.81 5.98 -3.43
C ARG A 128 22.98 6.11 -4.42
N GLY A 129 23.58 7.28 -4.58
CA GLY A 129 24.62 7.53 -5.58
C GLY A 129 24.13 7.43 -7.02
N ILE A 130 22.85 7.70 -7.28
CA ILE A 130 22.24 7.69 -8.60
C ILE A 130 22.42 9.07 -9.24
N GLU A 131 22.97 9.10 -10.46
CA GLU A 131 23.12 10.33 -11.24
C GLU A 131 21.79 10.77 -11.84
N GLU A 132 21.57 12.09 -11.85
CA GLU A 132 20.40 12.68 -12.49
C GLU A 132 20.49 12.50 -14.00
N ARG A 133 19.51 11.80 -14.58
CA ARG A 133 19.43 11.64 -16.04
C ARG A 133 18.02 11.85 -16.57
N LYS A 134 17.91 11.89 -17.90
CA LYS A 134 16.62 11.89 -18.59
C LYS A 134 16.19 10.44 -18.86
N PRO A 135 14.87 10.18 -18.89
CA PRO A 135 14.33 8.89 -19.30
C PRO A 135 14.78 8.49 -20.70
N GLU A 136 15.13 7.22 -20.87
CA GLU A 136 15.46 6.59 -22.14
C GLU A 136 14.47 5.48 -22.48
N TYR A 137 14.33 5.12 -23.75
CA TYR A 137 13.39 4.06 -24.15
C TYR A 137 13.66 2.71 -23.49
N ALA A 138 14.89 2.44 -23.05
CA ALA A 138 15.22 1.25 -22.27
C ALA A 138 14.41 1.16 -20.96
N ASP A 139 14.06 2.31 -20.37
CA ASP A 139 13.32 2.40 -19.11
C ASP A 139 11.85 1.93 -19.26
N LEU A 140 11.33 1.86 -20.49
CA LEU A 140 9.99 1.33 -20.77
C LEU A 140 9.84 -0.14 -20.36
N THR A 141 10.93 -0.91 -20.30
CA THR A 141 10.89 -2.32 -19.92
C THR A 141 10.51 -2.53 -18.45
N GLY A 142 10.87 -1.59 -17.58
CA GLY A 142 10.60 -1.63 -16.15
C GLY A 142 9.41 -0.78 -15.69
N ILE A 143 8.62 -0.23 -16.61
CA ILE A 143 7.61 0.79 -16.26
C ILE A 143 6.35 0.23 -15.63
N LYS A 144 6.04 -1.05 -15.89
CA LYS A 144 4.82 -1.72 -15.41
C LYS A 144 4.78 -1.76 -13.87
N GLY A 145 3.63 -1.42 -13.30
CA GLY A 145 3.40 -1.39 -11.85
C GLY A 145 3.85 -0.10 -11.16
N LYS A 146 4.57 0.79 -11.85
CA LYS A 146 4.97 2.08 -11.26
C LYS A 146 3.77 3.04 -11.19
N ILE A 147 3.75 3.85 -10.14
CA ILE A 147 2.74 4.90 -9.95
C ILE A 147 3.14 6.12 -10.79
N PHE A 148 2.17 6.70 -11.51
CA PHE A 148 2.33 7.90 -12.31
C PHE A 148 1.81 9.10 -11.54
N ILE A 149 2.66 10.11 -11.38
CA ILE A 149 2.39 11.30 -10.59
C ILE A 149 2.59 12.52 -11.46
N SER A 150 1.56 13.35 -11.58
CA SER A 150 1.65 14.66 -12.19
C SER A 150 2.13 15.69 -11.18
N LEU A 151 3.11 16.51 -11.58
CA LEU A 151 3.58 17.65 -10.78
C LEU A 151 2.51 18.75 -10.61
N SER A 152 1.36 18.61 -11.28
CA SER A 152 0.16 19.43 -11.03
C SER A 152 -0.60 19.05 -9.76
N GLY A 153 -0.18 17.99 -9.05
CA GLY A 153 -0.80 17.52 -7.80
C GLY A 153 -1.79 16.37 -7.96
N GLU A 154 -1.71 15.57 -9.03
CA GLU A 154 -2.59 14.41 -9.24
C GLU A 154 -1.77 13.11 -9.33
N VAL A 155 -2.21 12.07 -8.62
CA VAL A 155 -1.73 10.70 -8.85
C VAL A 155 -2.64 10.06 -9.90
N LEU A 156 -2.12 9.92 -11.12
CA LEU A 156 -2.90 9.45 -12.26
C LEU A 156 -3.30 7.99 -12.13
N GLY A 157 -2.41 7.13 -11.61
CA GLY A 157 -2.64 5.69 -11.62
C GLY A 157 -1.39 4.84 -11.61
N GLU A 158 -1.58 3.57 -11.90
CA GLU A 158 -0.53 2.55 -12.03
C GLU A 158 -0.32 2.17 -13.50
N ALA A 159 0.93 2.09 -13.95
CA ALA A 159 1.25 1.67 -15.31
C ALA A 159 0.92 0.20 -15.58
N VAL A 160 0.15 -0.02 -16.63
CA VAL A 160 -0.30 -1.34 -17.09
C VAL A 160 0.63 -1.88 -18.17
N GLY A 161 1.02 -1.03 -19.11
CA GLY A 161 1.86 -1.42 -20.23
C GLY A 161 2.05 -0.31 -21.27
N ILE A 162 2.84 -0.63 -22.28
CA ILE A 162 3.17 0.28 -23.38
C ILE A 162 2.03 0.27 -24.41
N VAL A 163 1.65 1.45 -24.88
CA VAL A 163 0.71 1.67 -25.98
C VAL A 163 1.38 2.45 -27.09
N VAL A 164 0.81 2.42 -28.28
CA VAL A 164 1.35 3.10 -29.45
C VAL A 164 0.26 3.95 -30.09
N SER A 165 0.57 5.22 -30.30
CA SER A 165 -0.21 6.14 -31.14
C SER A 165 0.55 6.39 -32.45
N ALA A 166 -0.06 7.12 -33.39
CA ALA A 166 0.56 7.43 -34.68
C ALA A 166 1.91 8.16 -34.47
N GLY A 167 3.01 7.43 -34.66
CA GLY A 167 4.38 7.92 -34.55
C GLY A 167 4.93 8.13 -33.14
N LYS A 168 4.21 7.72 -32.08
CA LYS A 168 4.65 7.94 -30.69
C LYS A 168 4.32 6.79 -29.75
N PRO A 169 5.26 6.35 -28.89
CA PRO A 169 4.92 5.47 -27.78
C PRO A 169 4.20 6.24 -26.67
N GLY A 170 3.41 5.51 -25.90
CA GLY A 170 2.77 5.98 -24.68
C GLY A 170 2.68 4.86 -23.66
N ILE A 171 2.17 5.19 -22.49
CA ILE A 171 1.97 4.27 -21.39
C ILE A 171 0.49 4.28 -21.03
N ARG A 172 -0.13 3.11 -20.96
CA ARG A 172 -1.46 2.96 -20.40
C ARG A 172 -1.38 2.93 -18.88
N VAL A 173 -2.05 3.87 -18.24
CA VAL A 173 -2.11 4.05 -16.79
C VAL A 173 -3.53 3.75 -16.32
N ARG A 174 -3.68 2.84 -15.35
CA ARG A 174 -4.96 2.51 -14.71
C ARG A 174 -5.15 3.41 -13.49
N ARG A 175 -6.22 4.22 -13.46
CA ARG A 175 -6.55 5.11 -12.35
C ARG A 175 -6.63 4.35 -11.02
N LEU A 176 -6.07 4.90 -9.95
CA LEU A 176 -6.15 4.29 -8.61
C LEU A 176 -7.60 4.26 -8.09
N SER A 177 -8.43 5.22 -8.48
CA SER A 177 -9.87 5.25 -8.15
C SER A 177 -10.66 4.13 -8.84
N ALA A 178 -10.06 3.44 -9.82
CA ALA A 178 -10.70 2.35 -10.53
C ALA A 178 -10.54 1.05 -9.74
N LYS A 179 -11.49 0.82 -8.82
CA LYS A 179 -11.51 -0.37 -7.96
C LYS A 179 -11.93 -1.59 -8.78
N LYS A 180 -11.23 -2.72 -8.58
CA LYS A 180 -11.69 -4.01 -9.09
C LYS A 180 -13.01 -4.35 -8.43
N THR A 181 -13.92 -4.97 -9.18
CA THR A 181 -15.22 -5.35 -8.66
C THR A 181 -15.47 -6.83 -8.85
N ILE A 182 -16.08 -7.48 -7.87
CA ILE A 182 -16.59 -8.84 -8.00
C ILE A 182 -17.96 -8.75 -8.69
N ASN A 183 -18.13 -9.45 -9.81
CA ASN A 183 -19.42 -9.59 -10.48
C ASN A 183 -20.31 -10.56 -9.71
N TRP A 184 -20.95 -10.04 -8.67
CA TRP A 184 -21.83 -10.77 -7.75
C TRP A 184 -23.03 -11.39 -8.46
N LEU A 185 -23.63 -10.65 -9.40
CA LEU A 185 -24.76 -11.14 -10.19
C LEU A 185 -24.38 -12.39 -10.99
N ARG A 186 -23.22 -12.36 -11.65
CA ARG A 186 -22.72 -13.51 -12.43
C ARG A 186 -22.38 -14.69 -11.52
N LEU A 187 -21.70 -14.43 -10.40
CA LEU A 187 -21.36 -15.46 -9.40
C LEU A 187 -22.62 -16.18 -8.91
N LEU A 188 -23.67 -15.44 -8.51
CA LEU A 188 -24.92 -16.07 -8.04
C LEU A 188 -25.66 -16.80 -9.16
N ARG A 189 -25.66 -16.26 -10.39
CA ARG A 189 -26.28 -16.93 -11.54
C ARG A 189 -25.62 -18.27 -11.84
N ASP A 190 -24.30 -18.33 -11.77
CA ASP A 190 -23.54 -19.54 -12.06
C ASP A 190 -23.65 -20.53 -10.88
N LEU A 191 -23.62 -20.06 -9.62
CA LEU A 191 -23.90 -20.88 -8.42
C LEU A 191 -25.32 -21.47 -8.40
N LYS A 192 -26.33 -20.77 -8.94
CA LYS A 192 -27.71 -21.31 -9.05
C LYS A 192 -27.79 -22.60 -9.87
N ARG A 193 -26.80 -22.87 -10.73
CA ARG A 193 -26.75 -24.08 -11.56
C ARG A 193 -26.22 -25.29 -10.80
N GLU A 194 -25.34 -25.09 -9.83
CA GLU A 194 -24.66 -26.16 -9.08
C GLU A 194 -25.20 -26.32 -7.65
N LYS A 195 -25.45 -25.20 -6.95
CA LYS A 195 -25.88 -25.14 -5.55
C LYS A 195 -27.01 -24.11 -5.37
N ARG A 196 -28.20 -24.44 -5.88
CA ARG A 196 -29.37 -23.55 -5.93
C ARG A 196 -29.77 -22.99 -4.56
N ASP A 197 -29.83 -23.83 -3.52
CA ASP A 197 -30.30 -23.40 -2.19
C ASP A 197 -29.32 -22.45 -1.51
N ALA A 198 -28.01 -22.70 -1.66
CA ALA A 198 -26.98 -21.79 -1.16
C ALA A 198 -27.03 -20.44 -1.89
N ALA A 199 -27.21 -20.45 -3.21
CA ALA A 199 -27.34 -19.22 -3.99
C ALA A 199 -28.56 -18.38 -3.60
N LEU A 200 -29.70 -19.02 -3.29
CA LEU A 200 -30.91 -18.32 -2.81
C LEU A 200 -30.72 -17.69 -1.43
N ARG A 201 -30.00 -18.37 -0.52
CA ARG A 201 -29.68 -17.82 0.80
C ARG A 201 -28.69 -16.64 0.71
N LEU A 202 -27.72 -16.71 -0.20
CA LEU A 202 -26.83 -15.60 -0.49
C LEU A 202 -27.56 -14.41 -1.11
N GLU A 203 -28.48 -14.66 -2.05
CA GLU A 203 -29.34 -13.63 -2.67
C GLU A 203 -30.24 -12.92 -1.65
N ALA A 204 -30.76 -13.66 -0.66
CA ALA A 204 -31.53 -13.08 0.43
C ALA A 204 -30.70 -12.17 1.35
N LYS A 205 -29.42 -12.51 1.56
CA LYS A 205 -28.48 -11.69 2.36
C LYS A 205 -27.98 -10.48 1.57
N LEU A 206 -27.74 -10.64 0.27
CA LEU A 206 -27.22 -9.61 -0.61
C LEU A 206 -27.86 -9.67 -1.99
N ASP A 207 -28.83 -8.80 -2.21
CA ASP A 207 -29.61 -8.71 -3.45
C ASP A 207 -28.70 -8.36 -4.66
N PRO A 208 -28.60 -9.24 -5.68
CA PRO A 208 -27.76 -9.05 -6.84
C PRO A 208 -28.27 -8.02 -7.85
N TYR A 209 -29.55 -7.64 -7.82
CA TYR A 209 -30.07 -6.58 -8.68
C TYR A 209 -29.77 -5.20 -8.10
N LYS A 210 -29.66 -5.10 -6.78
CA LYS A 210 -29.21 -3.89 -6.08
C LYS A 210 -27.69 -3.78 -6.02
N ASN A 211 -26.99 -4.92 -5.95
CA ASN A 211 -25.53 -4.99 -5.85
C ASN A 211 -24.96 -5.91 -6.93
N PRO A 212 -25.10 -5.58 -8.23
CA PRO A 212 -24.66 -6.46 -9.31
C PRO A 212 -23.14 -6.62 -9.35
N LYS A 213 -22.42 -5.58 -8.91
CA LYS A 213 -20.96 -5.54 -8.76
C LYS A 213 -20.62 -5.05 -7.36
N ILE A 214 -19.65 -5.71 -6.73
CA ILE A 214 -19.23 -5.41 -5.35
C ILE A 214 -17.76 -5.00 -5.38
N SER A 215 -17.39 -3.92 -4.67
CA SER A 215 -15.98 -3.53 -4.53
C SER A 215 -15.15 -4.67 -3.93
N LEU A 216 -13.93 -4.90 -4.45
CA LEU A 216 -13.00 -5.89 -3.90
C LEU A 216 -12.62 -5.60 -2.44
N GLU A 217 -12.78 -4.37 -1.95
CA GLU A 217 -12.56 -4.01 -0.54
C GLU A 217 -13.53 -4.73 0.41
N ARG A 218 -14.70 -5.12 -0.10
CA ARG A 218 -15.67 -5.94 0.64
C ARG A 218 -15.46 -7.44 0.40
N ALA A 219 -14.34 -7.84 -0.19
CA ALA A 219 -14.08 -9.25 -0.49
C ALA A 219 -14.15 -10.10 0.77
N ASP A 220 -13.63 -9.64 1.91
CA ASP A 220 -13.68 -10.39 3.17
C ASP A 220 -15.12 -10.66 3.64
N ASP A 221 -16.01 -9.68 3.51
CA ASP A 221 -17.44 -9.86 3.79
C ASP A 221 -18.03 -10.97 2.90
N ILE A 222 -17.70 -10.94 1.61
CA ILE A 222 -18.21 -11.91 0.63
C ILE A 222 -17.60 -13.29 0.88
N VAL A 223 -16.31 -13.39 1.20
CA VAL A 223 -15.62 -14.63 1.59
C VAL A 223 -16.30 -15.26 2.80
N ASN A 224 -16.63 -14.46 3.81
CA ASN A 224 -17.34 -14.92 4.99
C ASN A 224 -18.76 -15.42 4.67
N LEU A 225 -19.47 -14.71 3.79
CA LEU A 225 -20.79 -15.14 3.31
C LEU A 225 -20.72 -16.48 2.57
N LEU A 226 -19.75 -16.67 1.67
CA LEU A 226 -19.55 -17.92 0.93
C LEU A 226 -19.19 -19.08 1.85
N ARG A 227 -18.26 -18.85 2.81
CA ARG A 227 -17.86 -19.85 3.79
C ARG A 227 -19.05 -20.30 4.66
N GLY A 228 -19.89 -19.35 5.07
CA GLY A 228 -21.10 -19.64 5.85
C GLY A 228 -22.13 -20.52 5.12
N GLU A 229 -22.05 -20.60 3.78
CA GLU A 229 -22.93 -21.43 2.94
C GLU A 229 -22.22 -22.69 2.40
N GLY A 230 -21.00 -23.00 2.87
CA GLY A 230 -20.24 -24.16 2.41
C GLY A 230 -19.78 -24.07 0.95
N ILE A 231 -19.54 -22.85 0.46
CA ILE A 231 -18.97 -22.57 -0.86
C ILE A 231 -17.49 -22.25 -0.68
N ASP A 232 -16.66 -22.76 -1.59
CA ASP A 232 -15.23 -22.47 -1.63
C ASP A 232 -15.00 -20.97 -1.91
N PRO A 233 -14.38 -20.21 -0.99
CA PRO A 233 -14.11 -18.79 -1.17
C PRO A 233 -13.19 -18.48 -2.36
N CYS A 234 -12.32 -19.40 -2.75
CA CYS A 234 -11.42 -19.23 -3.90
C CYS A 234 -12.18 -19.02 -5.21
N LEU A 235 -13.46 -19.41 -5.27
CA LEU A 235 -14.32 -19.21 -6.42
C LEU A 235 -14.48 -17.73 -6.81
N ILE A 236 -14.33 -16.78 -5.86
CA ILE A 236 -14.46 -15.34 -6.10
C ILE A 236 -13.49 -14.84 -7.17
N GLU A 237 -12.27 -15.37 -7.23
CA GLU A 237 -11.20 -14.90 -8.12
C GLU A 237 -11.64 -14.93 -9.59
N ASN A 238 -12.45 -15.92 -9.97
CA ASN A 238 -12.98 -16.09 -11.33
C ASN A 238 -14.03 -15.04 -11.73
N TYR A 239 -14.54 -14.27 -10.77
CA TYR A 239 -15.59 -13.26 -10.97
C TYR A 239 -15.08 -11.84 -10.69
N VAL A 240 -13.78 -11.67 -10.43
CA VAL A 240 -13.16 -10.35 -10.32
C VAL A 240 -13.07 -9.75 -11.72
N GLU A 241 -13.78 -8.65 -11.93
CA GLU A 241 -13.72 -7.84 -13.14
C GLU A 241 -12.76 -6.66 -12.95
N GLU A 242 -11.92 -6.47 -13.96
CA GLU A 242 -11.14 -5.25 -14.11
C GLU A 242 -12.07 -4.06 -14.41
N PRO A 243 -11.73 -2.85 -13.96
CA PRO A 243 -12.61 -1.70 -14.08
C PRO A 243 -12.74 -1.24 -15.55
N GLU A 244 -13.88 -0.61 -15.90
CA GLU A 244 -14.27 -0.27 -17.29
C GLU A 244 -13.27 0.65 -18.02
N GLY A 245 -13.34 0.74 -19.35
CA GLY A 245 -12.37 1.50 -20.18
C GLY A 245 -12.11 2.96 -19.79
N ARG A 246 -13.05 3.65 -19.12
CA ARG A 246 -12.85 5.01 -18.54
C ARG A 246 -11.87 5.05 -17.36
N SER A 247 -11.42 3.88 -16.90
CA SER A 247 -10.47 3.68 -15.82
C SER A 247 -9.02 3.77 -16.27
N TYR A 248 -8.78 3.87 -17.58
CA TYR A 248 -7.46 3.96 -18.16
C TYR A 248 -7.23 5.35 -18.76
N ILE A 249 -6.02 5.85 -18.59
CA ILE A 249 -5.50 7.07 -19.22
C ILE A 249 -4.27 6.63 -20.00
N ASP A 250 -4.13 7.09 -21.24
CA ASP A 250 -2.92 6.88 -22.01
C ASP A 250 -2.05 8.15 -21.90
N VAL A 251 -0.81 8.01 -21.41
CA VAL A 251 0.16 9.09 -21.19
C VAL A 251 1.22 9.04 -22.28
N SER A 252 1.54 10.16 -22.92
CA SER A 252 2.60 10.19 -23.93
C SER A 252 3.98 10.02 -23.30
N TRP A 253 4.90 9.34 -23.99
CA TRP A 253 6.31 9.29 -23.57
C TRP A 253 6.92 10.68 -23.38
N ASP A 254 6.49 11.66 -24.18
CA ASP A 254 7.00 13.03 -24.15
C ASP A 254 6.64 13.79 -22.85
N GLU A 255 5.62 13.33 -22.12
CA GLU A 255 5.18 13.93 -20.85
C GLU A 255 6.00 13.45 -19.65
N ILE A 256 6.78 12.36 -19.81
CA ILE A 256 7.53 11.76 -18.72
C ILE A 256 8.82 12.55 -18.47
N LYS A 257 8.98 13.11 -17.27
CA LYS A 257 10.17 13.83 -16.86
C LYS A 257 11.21 12.95 -16.19
N LYS A 258 10.77 12.07 -15.28
CA LYS A 258 11.66 11.23 -14.46
C LYS A 258 11.05 9.85 -14.25
N ILE A 259 11.90 8.83 -14.23
CA ILE A 259 11.55 7.44 -13.95
C ILE A 259 12.48 6.93 -12.85
N GLY A 260 11.94 6.79 -11.64
CA GLY A 260 12.61 6.20 -10.49
C GLY A 260 11.81 5.00 -10.00
N ASP A 261 11.55 4.94 -8.70
CA ASP A 261 10.59 4.00 -8.09
C ASP A 261 9.15 4.31 -8.57
N VAL A 262 8.85 5.59 -8.77
CA VAL A 262 7.63 6.13 -9.40
C VAL A 262 7.97 6.91 -10.67
N VAL A 263 6.96 7.26 -11.47
CA VAL A 263 7.10 8.07 -12.68
C VAL A 263 6.56 9.48 -12.43
N LEU A 264 7.39 10.48 -12.68
CA LEU A 264 7.00 11.89 -12.57
C LEU A 264 6.73 12.48 -13.96
N LEU A 265 5.56 13.10 -14.11
CA LEU A 265 5.15 13.78 -15.32
C LEU A 265 5.41 15.29 -15.23
N GLY A 266 5.62 15.90 -16.39
CA GLY A 266 5.66 17.34 -16.51
C GLY A 266 4.33 18.01 -16.22
N ASN A 267 4.40 19.33 -15.98
CA ASN A 267 3.28 20.23 -16.16
C ASN A 267 3.19 20.62 -17.64
#